data_AF-A0A353XWW5-F1
#
_entry.id   AF-A0A353XWW5-F1
#
_cell.length_a   1.000
_cell.length_b   1.000
_cell.length_c   1.000
_cell.angle_alpha   90.00
_cell.angle_beta   90.00
_cell.angle_gamma   90.00
#
_symmetry.space_group_name_H-M   'P 1'
#
loop_
_entity.id
_entity.type
_entity.pdbx_description
1 polymer ?
#
loop_
_entity_poly.entity_id
_entity_poly.type
_entity_poly.pdbx_seq_one_letter_code
_entity_poly.pdbx_strand_id
1 'polypeptide(L)'
;MHFLELLVELLLMPLLAFVIGLAMVLMMRRIGARIQRRVGPPLLQPLYDIIKLYSKDTQISHGLMHEIGIIMAVGGYVAAETLLPVPGLDGLADKGGAVTLAYMLMIPSLGLALGVGQCANPNGSIGISRALTAMLAYDIPFILVIFGASYVYGTTNLAEMIAIQQQQGLSSWGIVQMPILAMTALLILPAIMGKHPFEIYVAPSEIATGPMVEM
;
A
#
# COMPACT_ATOMS: atom_id res chain seq x y z
N MET A 1 -2.84 -27.74 3.75
CA MET A 1 -1.78 -27.04 2.99
C MET A 1 -0.54 -27.90 3.02
N HIS A 2 -0.09 -28.40 1.87
CA HIS A 2 1.23 -29.01 1.81
C HIS A 2 2.29 -27.92 1.97
N PHE A 3 3.30 -28.16 2.80
CA PHE A 3 4.36 -27.17 3.10
C PHE A 3 5.02 -26.57 1.83
N LEU A 4 5.12 -27.38 0.76
CA LEU A 4 5.66 -26.94 -0.52
C LEU A 4 4.76 -25.93 -1.24
N GLU A 5 3.43 -26.08 -1.18
CA GLU A 5 2.48 -25.15 -1.79
C GLU A 5 2.59 -23.77 -1.14
N LEU A 6 2.62 -23.74 0.20
CA LEU A 6 2.78 -22.50 0.96
C LEU A 6 4.10 -21.79 0.66
N LEU A 7 5.19 -22.55 0.48
CA LEU A 7 6.50 -21.97 0.13
C LEU A 7 6.48 -21.36 -1.28
N VAL A 8 5.85 -22.05 -2.23
CA VAL A 8 5.68 -21.54 -3.60
C VAL A 8 4.84 -20.27 -3.60
N GLU A 9 3.71 -20.24 -2.88
CA GLU A 9 2.85 -19.07 -2.75
C GLU A 9 3.59 -17.89 -2.14
N LEU A 10 4.35 -18.10 -1.06
CA LEU A 10 5.12 -17.07 -0.37
C LEU A 10 6.18 -16.41 -1.27
N LEU A 11 6.72 -17.14 -2.25
CA LEU A 11 7.67 -16.61 -3.22
C LEU A 11 6.99 -16.01 -4.45
N LEU A 12 5.93 -16.63 -4.95
CA LEU A 12 5.28 -16.25 -6.20
C LEU A 12 4.39 -15.01 -6.02
N MET A 13 3.69 -14.88 -4.90
CA MET A 13 2.83 -13.72 -4.62
C MET A 13 3.59 -12.40 -4.69
N PRO A 14 4.70 -12.18 -3.93
CA PRO A 14 5.41 -10.90 -3.99
C PRO A 14 6.00 -10.62 -5.38
N LEU A 15 6.43 -11.66 -6.11
CA LEU A 15 6.92 -11.51 -7.47
C LEU A 15 5.82 -11.05 -8.42
N LEU A 16 4.64 -11.66 -8.34
CA LEU A 16 3.48 -11.29 -9.14
C LEU A 16 3.03 -9.86 -8.80
N ALA A 17 2.92 -9.54 -7.51
CA ALA A 17 2.58 -8.21 -7.02
C ALA A 17 3.60 -7.16 -7.51
N PHE A 18 4.89 -7.48 -7.52
CA PHE A 18 5.92 -6.61 -8.07
C PHE A 18 5.72 -6.34 -9.56
N VAL A 19 5.51 -7.37 -10.38
CA VAL A 19 5.28 -7.22 -11.83
C VAL A 19 4.01 -6.42 -12.13
N ILE A 20 2.91 -6.74 -11.44
CA ILE A 20 1.63 -6.01 -11.56
C ILE A 20 1.82 -4.56 -11.08
N GLY A 21 2.53 -4.34 -9.98
CA GLY A 21 2.84 -3.01 -9.45
C GLY A 21 3.61 -2.14 -10.44
N LEU A 22 4.62 -2.69 -11.13
CA LEU A 22 5.33 -1.98 -12.20
C LEU A 22 4.38 -1.57 -13.34
N ALA A 23 3.48 -2.47 -13.74
CA ALA A 23 2.48 -2.18 -14.76
C ALA A 23 1.49 -1.08 -14.31
N MET A 24 1.04 -1.11 -13.05
CA MET A 24 0.16 -0.10 -12.47
C MET A 24 0.83 1.28 -12.38
N VAL A 25 2.10 1.34 -11.97
CA VAL A 25 2.87 2.60 -11.94
C VAL A 25 3.03 3.18 -13.34
N LEU A 26 3.35 2.35 -14.33
CA LEU A 26 3.42 2.77 -15.73
C LEU A 26 2.07 3.31 -16.21
N MET A 27 0.99 2.58 -15.93
CA MET A 27 -0.37 2.96 -16.30
C MET A 27 -0.73 4.32 -15.71
N MET A 28 -0.49 4.53 -14.41
CA MET A 28 -0.72 5.79 -13.72
C MET A 28 0.03 6.96 -14.39
N ARG A 29 1.32 6.78 -14.70
CA ARG A 29 2.14 7.81 -15.37
C ARG A 29 1.66 8.11 -16.78
N ARG A 30 1.22 7.09 -17.54
CA ARG A 30 0.68 7.27 -18.90
C ARG A 30 -0.66 7.96 -18.89
N ILE A 31 -1.57 7.59 -18.00
CA ILE A 31 -2.88 8.25 -17.85
C ILE A 31 -2.66 9.71 -17.46
N GLY A 32 -1.81 9.99 -16.46
CA GLY A 32 -1.49 11.35 -16.04
C GLY A 32 -0.92 12.21 -17.17
N ALA A 33 -0.01 11.65 -17.99
CA ALA A 33 0.52 12.33 -19.16
C ALA A 33 -0.55 12.65 -20.21
N ARG A 34 -1.47 11.71 -20.49
CA ARG A 34 -2.56 11.90 -21.45
C ARG A 34 -3.57 12.95 -21.00
N ILE A 35 -3.92 12.97 -19.71
CA ILE A 35 -4.77 14.01 -19.11
C ILE A 35 -4.14 15.40 -19.33
N GLN A 36 -2.82 15.49 -19.17
CA GLN A 36 -2.04 16.71 -19.38
C GLN A 36 -1.69 16.97 -20.86
N ARG A 37 -2.24 16.19 -21.80
CA ARG A 37 -1.99 16.30 -23.24
C ARG A 37 -0.52 16.19 -23.65
N ARG A 38 0.28 15.41 -22.93
CA ARG A 38 1.67 15.07 -23.28
C ARG A 38 1.83 13.57 -23.55
N VAL A 39 2.91 13.20 -24.22
CA VAL A 39 3.27 11.80 -24.46
C VAL A 39 3.78 11.19 -23.15
N GLY A 40 3.21 10.04 -22.77
CA GLY A 40 3.62 9.31 -21.57
C GLY A 40 4.92 8.53 -21.74
N PRO A 41 5.48 8.00 -20.65
CA PRO A 41 6.75 7.28 -20.68
C PRO A 41 6.71 5.96 -21.49
N PRO A 42 7.88 5.45 -21.94
CA PRO A 42 7.98 4.16 -22.60
C PRO A 42 7.59 2.99 -21.67
N LEU A 43 7.30 1.82 -22.24
CA LEU A 43 6.74 0.67 -21.50
C LEU A 43 7.63 0.22 -20.33
N LEU A 44 8.94 0.15 -20.54
CA LEU A 44 9.89 -0.34 -19.55
C LEU A 44 10.42 0.75 -18.60
N GLN A 45 9.80 1.95 -18.59
CA GLN A 45 10.30 3.08 -17.80
C GLN A 45 10.45 2.77 -16.30
N PRO A 46 9.48 2.13 -15.61
CA PRO A 46 9.64 1.82 -14.19
C PRO A 46 10.84 0.91 -13.91
N LEU A 47 11.12 -0.04 -14.81
CA LEU A 47 12.28 -0.93 -14.71
C LEU A 47 13.59 -0.14 -14.89
N TYR A 48 13.64 0.76 -15.87
CA TYR A 48 14.80 1.63 -16.08
C TYR A 48 15.05 2.55 -14.88
N ASP A 49 14.00 3.03 -14.22
CA ASP A 49 14.14 3.85 -13.01
C ASP A 49 14.75 3.05 -11.85
N ILE A 50 14.33 1.80 -11.66
CA ILE A 50 14.91 0.91 -10.64
C ILE A 50 16.39 0.66 -10.92
N ILE A 51 16.73 0.22 -12.15
CA ILE A 51 18.12 -0.04 -12.54
C ILE A 51 18.98 1.21 -12.33
N LYS A 52 18.47 2.37 -12.76
CA LYS A 52 19.15 3.67 -12.58
C LYS A 52 19.40 3.99 -11.12
N LEU A 53 18.42 3.78 -10.23
CA LEU A 53 18.56 4.09 -8.79
C LEU A 53 19.58 3.16 -8.12
N TYR A 54 19.54 1.86 -8.41
CA TYR A 54 20.53 0.89 -7.90
C TYR A 54 21.94 1.09 -8.48
N SER A 55 22.06 1.74 -9.63
CA SER A 55 23.37 2.03 -10.25
C SER A 55 24.04 3.28 -9.67
N LYS A 56 23.42 3.98 -8.71
CA LYS A 56 24.00 5.17 -8.08
C LYS A 56 24.86 4.79 -6.88
N ASP A 57 26.07 5.33 -6.83
CA ASP A 57 26.98 5.19 -5.67
C ASP A 57 26.65 6.16 -4.52
N THR A 58 25.71 7.09 -4.71
CA THR A 58 25.39 8.16 -3.74
C THR A 58 24.37 7.75 -2.68
N GLN A 59 24.27 6.48 -2.32
CA GLN A 59 23.36 6.01 -1.27
C GLN A 59 24.02 6.19 0.10
N ILE A 60 23.54 7.16 0.88
CA ILE A 60 24.10 7.48 2.20
C ILE A 60 23.20 6.85 3.27
N SER A 61 23.75 5.96 4.07
CA SER A 61 23.08 5.45 5.27
C SER A 61 23.23 6.44 6.42
N HIS A 62 22.13 6.72 7.10
CA HIS A 62 22.10 7.57 8.30
C HIS A 62 22.15 6.76 9.62
N GLY A 63 22.38 5.45 9.53
CA GLY A 63 22.55 4.54 10.66
C GLY A 63 21.56 3.37 10.69
N LEU A 64 21.64 2.53 11.72
CA LEU A 64 20.87 1.28 11.80
C LEU A 64 19.35 1.48 11.71
N MET A 65 18.80 2.50 12.37
CA MET A 65 17.35 2.77 12.32
C MET A 65 16.89 3.23 10.93
N HIS A 66 17.77 3.89 10.18
CA HIS A 66 17.50 4.27 8.80
C HIS A 66 17.31 3.04 7.92
N GLU A 67 18.26 2.10 7.99
CA GLU A 67 18.24 0.85 7.21
C GLU A 67 17.08 -0.07 7.62
N ILE A 68 16.84 -0.23 8.93
CA ILE A 68 15.71 -1.00 9.44
C ILE A 68 14.39 -0.40 8.96
N GLY A 69 14.27 0.94 8.93
CA GLY A 69 13.08 1.62 8.43
C GLY A 69 12.76 1.28 6.97
N ILE A 70 13.78 1.25 6.10
CA ILE A 70 13.62 0.88 4.68
C ILE A 70 13.22 -0.61 4.54
N ILE A 71 13.85 -1.50 5.32
CA ILE A 71 13.50 -2.92 5.33
C ILE A 71 12.07 -3.13 5.84
N MET A 72 11.63 -2.39 6.86
CA MET A 72 10.26 -2.41 7.34
C MET A 72 9.27 -1.88 6.30
N ALA A 73 9.65 -0.84 5.54
CA ALA A 73 8.84 -0.31 4.45
C ALA A 73 8.54 -1.37 3.39
N VAL A 74 9.59 -2.01 2.85
CA VAL A 74 9.47 -3.02 1.81
C VAL A 74 8.89 -4.33 2.36
N GLY A 75 9.46 -4.80 3.47
CA GLY A 75 9.07 -6.05 4.12
C GLY A 75 7.64 -6.03 4.64
N GLY A 76 7.15 -4.87 5.12
CA GLY A 76 5.78 -4.69 5.55
C GLY A 76 4.78 -4.85 4.39
N TYR A 77 5.09 -4.30 3.21
CA TYR A 77 4.24 -4.50 2.02
C TYR A 77 4.28 -5.95 1.54
N VAL A 78 5.46 -6.57 1.52
CA VAL A 78 5.60 -8.00 1.18
C VAL A 78 4.79 -8.87 2.15
N ALA A 79 4.86 -8.60 3.45
CA ALA A 79 4.08 -9.32 4.46
C ALA A 79 2.57 -9.09 4.30
N ALA A 80 2.14 -7.85 4.06
CA ALA A 80 0.73 -7.51 3.85
C ALA A 80 0.16 -8.22 2.61
N GLU A 81 0.93 -8.31 1.52
CA GLU A 81 0.52 -8.99 0.29
C GLU A 81 0.22 -10.47 0.53
N THR A 82 0.98 -11.15 1.38
CA THR A 82 0.75 -12.58 1.68
C THR A 82 -0.56 -12.87 2.41
N LEU A 83 -1.22 -11.83 2.94
CA LEU A 83 -2.53 -11.92 3.60
C LEU A 83 -3.69 -11.54 2.68
N LEU A 84 -3.42 -11.14 1.44
CA LEU A 84 -4.48 -10.86 0.47
C LEU A 84 -4.98 -12.17 -0.16
N PRO A 85 -6.30 -12.40 -0.19
CA PRO A 85 -6.87 -13.56 -0.87
C PRO A 85 -6.78 -13.36 -2.38
N VAL A 86 -5.90 -14.12 -3.02
CA VAL A 86 -5.76 -14.14 -4.48
C VAL A 86 -6.35 -15.46 -4.98
N PRO A 87 -7.33 -15.45 -5.90
CA PRO A 87 -7.96 -16.68 -6.36
C PRO A 87 -6.96 -17.74 -6.82
N GLY A 88 -6.96 -18.89 -6.14
CA GLY A 88 -6.04 -20.00 -6.43
C GLY A 88 -4.68 -19.93 -5.72
N LEU A 89 -4.46 -18.92 -4.88
CA LEU A 89 -3.30 -18.74 -4.01
C LEU A 89 -3.79 -18.20 -2.65
N ASP A 90 -4.65 -18.93 -1.93
CA ASP A 90 -5.23 -18.41 -0.68
C ASP A 90 -4.30 -18.55 0.54
N GLY A 91 -3.26 -19.39 0.45
CA GLY A 91 -2.12 -19.48 1.37
C GLY A 91 -2.35 -19.05 2.83
N LEU A 92 -1.73 -17.94 3.21
CA LEU A 92 -1.85 -17.35 4.55
C LEU A 92 -3.11 -16.48 4.70
N ALA A 93 -3.73 -16.05 3.60
CA ALA A 93 -4.95 -15.24 3.60
C ALA A 93 -6.13 -15.97 4.22
N ASP A 94 -6.23 -17.29 4.08
CA ASP A 94 -7.26 -18.12 4.74
C ASP A 94 -7.25 -18.00 6.28
N LYS A 95 -6.09 -17.64 6.86
CA LYS A 95 -5.93 -17.42 8.30
C LYS A 95 -5.81 -15.93 8.64
N GLY A 96 -5.62 -15.09 7.62
CA GLY A 96 -5.47 -13.66 7.72
C GLY A 96 -6.83 -12.97 7.77
N GLY A 97 -7.16 -12.36 8.91
CA GLY A 97 -8.34 -11.50 8.98
C GLY A 97 -8.08 -10.15 8.32
N ALA A 98 -9.15 -9.49 7.87
CA ALA A 98 -9.12 -8.10 7.38
C ALA A 98 -8.49 -7.13 8.39
N VAL A 99 -8.68 -7.39 9.70
CA VAL A 99 -8.06 -6.63 10.79
C VAL A 99 -6.55 -6.82 10.80
N THR A 100 -6.05 -8.05 10.65
CA THR A 100 -4.61 -8.34 10.61
C THR A 100 -3.96 -7.67 9.41
N LEU A 101 -4.60 -7.72 8.24
CA LEU A 101 -4.14 -7.02 7.04
C LEU A 101 -4.06 -5.51 7.29
N ALA A 102 -5.06 -4.91 7.93
CA ALA A 102 -5.06 -3.48 8.23
C ALA A 102 -3.86 -3.05 9.09
N TYR A 103 -3.53 -3.83 10.13
CA TYR A 103 -2.34 -3.56 10.94
C TYR A 103 -1.03 -3.78 10.18
N MET A 104 -0.96 -4.79 9.31
CA MET A 104 0.21 -5.03 8.47
C MET A 104 0.46 -3.87 7.50
N LEU A 105 -0.60 -3.25 6.97
CA LEU A 105 -0.51 -2.06 6.12
C LEU A 105 0.01 -0.81 6.85
N MET A 106 0.01 -0.77 8.19
CA MET A 106 0.61 0.32 8.95
C MET A 106 2.14 0.20 9.03
N ILE A 107 2.68 -1.01 8.96
CA ILE A 107 4.12 -1.26 9.12
C ILE A 107 4.96 -0.47 8.12
N PRO A 108 4.60 -0.40 6.81
CA PRO A 108 5.41 0.35 5.86
C PRO A 108 5.51 1.84 6.17
N SER A 109 4.39 2.47 6.52
CA SER A 109 4.33 3.89 6.86
C SER A 109 5.13 4.21 8.12
N LEU A 110 5.06 3.34 9.13
CA LEU A 110 5.85 3.47 10.36
C LEU A 110 7.34 3.20 10.12
N GLY A 111 7.68 2.25 9.25
CA GLY A 111 9.05 1.99 8.80
C GLY A 111 9.66 3.20 8.10
N LEU A 112 8.91 3.84 7.20
CA LEU A 112 9.32 5.08 6.54
C LEU A 112 9.53 6.21 7.56
N ALA A 113 8.63 6.36 8.52
CA ALA A 113 8.75 7.36 9.58
C ALA A 113 9.98 7.14 10.46
N LEU A 114 10.27 5.89 10.83
CA LEU A 114 11.48 5.51 11.57
C LEU A 114 12.74 5.82 10.76
N GLY A 115 12.73 5.45 9.47
CA GLY A 115 13.89 5.60 8.59
C GLY A 115 14.28 7.05 8.37
N VAL A 116 13.28 7.91 8.12
CA VAL A 116 13.48 9.35 7.92
C VAL A 116 13.75 10.08 9.23
N GLY A 117 13.21 9.60 10.35
CA GLY A 117 13.47 10.15 11.68
C GLY A 117 14.95 10.12 12.06
N GLN A 118 15.68 9.11 11.56
CA GLN A 118 17.12 8.95 11.77
C GLN A 118 17.97 9.91 10.92
N CYS A 119 17.47 10.42 9.79
CA CYS A 119 18.23 11.32 8.91
C CYS A 119 18.45 12.72 9.52
N ALA A 120 17.74 13.06 10.61
CA ALA A 120 17.85 14.34 11.32
C ALA A 120 17.68 15.61 10.45
N ASN A 121 16.99 15.51 9.32
CA ASN A 121 16.69 16.65 8.44
C ASN A 121 15.35 17.31 8.85
N PRO A 122 15.30 18.64 9.11
CA PRO A 122 14.07 19.35 9.47
C PRO A 122 12.90 19.14 8.49
N ASN A 123 13.18 19.09 7.18
CA ASN A 123 12.16 18.87 6.15
C ASN A 123 11.55 17.46 6.26
N GLY A 124 12.38 16.46 6.55
CA GLY A 124 11.96 15.09 6.80
C GLY A 124 11.06 15.00 8.03
N SER A 125 11.45 15.62 9.14
CA SER A 125 10.67 15.61 10.39
C SER A 125 9.29 16.26 10.24
N ILE A 126 9.19 17.40 9.54
CA ILE A 126 7.90 18.05 9.25
C ILE A 126 7.04 17.16 8.35
N GLY A 127 7.64 16.56 7.32
CA GLY A 127 6.97 15.62 6.42
C GLY A 127 6.40 14.41 7.14
N ILE A 128 7.18 13.78 8.02
CA ILE A 128 6.74 12.64 8.85
C ILE A 128 5.59 13.05 9.77
N SER A 129 5.70 14.19 10.46
CA SER A 129 4.66 14.66 11.38
C SER A 129 3.31 14.79 10.65
N ARG A 130 3.33 15.36 9.44
CA ARG A 130 2.14 15.45 8.56
C ARG A 130 1.66 14.07 8.10
N ALA A 131 2.57 13.18 7.72
CA ALA A 131 2.23 11.82 7.28
C ALA A 131 1.55 11.02 8.39
N LEU A 132 2.10 11.01 9.61
CA LEU A 132 1.55 10.32 10.77
C LEU A 132 0.20 10.90 11.20
N THR A 133 0.05 12.23 11.14
CA THR A 133 -1.23 12.89 11.42
C THR A 133 -2.30 12.50 10.40
N ALA A 134 -1.95 12.48 9.12
CA ALA A 134 -2.86 12.04 8.05
C ALA A 134 -3.22 10.55 8.20
N MET A 135 -2.25 9.72 8.57
CA MET A 135 -2.44 8.30 8.84
C MET A 135 -3.47 8.05 9.94
N LEU A 136 -3.33 8.70 11.09
CA LEU A 136 -4.32 8.62 12.15
C LEU A 136 -5.72 9.08 11.71
N ALA A 137 -5.78 10.07 10.81
CA ALA A 137 -7.06 10.57 10.30
C ALA A 137 -7.78 9.58 9.36
N TYR A 138 -7.06 8.87 8.49
CA TYR A 138 -7.68 7.89 7.58
C TYR A 138 -7.82 6.49 8.18
N ASP A 139 -7.05 6.14 9.21
CA ASP A 139 -7.13 4.81 9.85
C ASP A 139 -8.47 4.59 10.56
N ILE A 140 -9.03 5.63 11.19
CA ILE A 140 -10.34 5.57 11.85
C ILE A 140 -11.45 5.16 10.86
N PRO A 141 -11.69 5.88 9.74
CA PRO A 141 -12.69 5.46 8.77
C PRO A 141 -12.35 4.13 8.10
N PHE A 142 -11.07 3.78 7.91
CA PHE A 142 -10.67 2.49 7.36
C PHE A 142 -11.09 1.32 8.25
N ILE A 143 -10.84 1.41 9.56
CA ILE A 143 -11.26 0.40 10.55
C ILE A 143 -12.79 0.30 10.60
N LEU A 144 -13.51 1.42 10.52
CA LEU A 144 -14.98 1.41 10.48
C LEU A 144 -15.54 0.69 9.25
N VAL A 145 -14.90 0.85 8.09
CA VAL A 145 -15.27 0.10 6.88
C VAL A 145 -15.06 -1.40 7.08
N ILE A 146 -13.91 -1.80 7.63
CA ILE A 146 -13.60 -3.21 7.90
C ILE A 146 -14.60 -3.80 8.90
N PHE A 147 -14.88 -3.07 9.98
CA PHE A 147 -15.83 -3.50 10.99
C PHE A 147 -17.24 -3.65 10.42
N GLY A 148 -17.71 -2.66 9.66
CA GLY A 148 -19.04 -2.69 9.05
C GLY A 148 -19.18 -3.83 8.03
N ALA A 149 -18.17 -4.08 7.21
CA ALA A 149 -18.14 -5.22 6.30
C ALA A 149 -18.16 -6.56 7.07
N SER A 150 -17.36 -6.66 8.14
CA SER A 150 -17.30 -7.86 8.97
C SER A 150 -18.61 -8.14 9.70
N TYR A 151 -19.30 -7.08 10.14
CA TYR A 151 -20.61 -7.20 10.77
C TYR A 151 -21.68 -7.73 9.81
N VAL A 152 -21.69 -7.23 8.57
CA VAL A 152 -22.69 -7.63 7.56
C VAL A 152 -22.44 -9.04 7.03
N TYR A 153 -21.19 -9.42 6.78
CA TYR A 153 -20.84 -10.76 6.30
C TYR A 153 -20.66 -11.81 7.40
N GLY A 154 -20.63 -11.39 8.67
CA GLY A 154 -20.53 -12.28 9.82
C GLY A 154 -19.16 -12.94 10.02
N THR A 155 -18.13 -12.48 9.33
CA THR A 155 -16.76 -13.01 9.37
C THR A 155 -15.76 -11.87 9.25
N THR A 156 -14.53 -12.08 9.70
CA THR A 156 -13.39 -11.15 9.45
C THR A 156 -12.45 -11.67 8.38
N ASN A 157 -12.65 -12.91 7.92
CA ASN A 157 -11.82 -13.54 6.90
C ASN A 157 -12.22 -13.02 5.51
N LEU A 158 -11.27 -12.44 4.79
CA LEU A 158 -11.51 -11.86 3.47
C LEU A 158 -11.90 -12.93 2.44
N ALA A 159 -11.32 -14.13 2.50
CA ALA A 159 -11.64 -15.22 1.58
C ALA A 159 -13.11 -15.66 1.72
N GLU A 160 -13.60 -15.77 2.96
CA GLU A 160 -15.00 -16.09 3.25
C GLU A 160 -15.95 -14.98 2.79
N MET A 161 -15.59 -13.70 3.00
CA MET A 161 -16.38 -12.57 2.48
C MET A 161 -16.53 -12.64 0.95
N ILE A 162 -15.43 -12.91 0.24
CA ILE A 162 -15.42 -13.04 -1.22
C ILE A 162 -16.30 -14.22 -1.66
N ALA A 163 -16.21 -15.37 -0.97
CA ALA A 163 -17.04 -16.53 -1.27
C ALA A 163 -18.54 -16.25 -1.10
N ILE A 164 -18.94 -15.55 -0.04
CA ILE A 164 -20.35 -15.14 0.18
C ILE A 164 -20.82 -14.21 -0.97
N GLN A 165 -19.98 -13.25 -1.36
CA GLN A 165 -20.27 -12.34 -2.47
C GLN A 165 -20.42 -13.06 -3.80
N GLN A 166 -19.57 -14.05 -4.08
CA GLN A 166 -19.63 -14.84 -5.31
C GLN A 166 -20.87 -15.73 -5.37
N GLN A 167 -21.24 -16.38 -4.26
CA GLN A 167 -22.39 -17.29 -4.21
C GLN A 167 -23.74 -16.58 -4.36
N GLN A 168 -23.88 -15.39 -3.76
CA GLN A 168 -25.14 -14.65 -3.71
C GLN A 168 -25.31 -13.64 -4.86
N GLY A 169 -24.30 -13.50 -5.73
CA GLY A 169 -24.37 -12.68 -6.94
C GLY A 169 -24.34 -11.16 -6.70
N LEU A 170 -24.81 -10.38 -7.67
CA LEU A 170 -24.64 -8.91 -7.68
C LEU A 170 -25.26 -8.20 -6.45
N SER A 171 -26.33 -8.75 -5.88
CA SER A 171 -27.03 -8.14 -4.74
C SER A 171 -26.25 -8.20 -3.43
N SER A 172 -25.32 -9.15 -3.28
CA SER A 172 -24.50 -9.29 -2.08
C SER A 172 -23.18 -8.55 -2.16
N TRP A 173 -22.86 -7.91 -3.29
CA TRP A 173 -21.64 -7.13 -3.44
C TRP A 173 -21.62 -5.98 -2.44
N GLY A 174 -20.47 -5.75 -1.80
CA GLY A 174 -20.34 -4.76 -0.73
C GLY A 174 -20.74 -3.34 -1.16
N ILE A 175 -20.52 -2.97 -2.43
CA ILE A 175 -20.94 -1.68 -2.99
C ILE A 175 -22.46 -1.53 -3.01
N VAL A 176 -23.19 -2.61 -3.28
CA VAL A 176 -24.66 -2.61 -3.38
C VAL A 176 -25.29 -2.73 -1.99
N GLN A 177 -24.78 -3.64 -1.17
CA GLN A 177 -25.34 -3.91 0.15
C GLN A 177 -24.98 -2.83 1.18
N MET A 178 -23.80 -2.22 1.06
CA MET A 178 -23.27 -1.23 2.00
C MET A 178 -22.74 0.03 1.26
N PRO A 179 -23.61 0.76 0.54
CA PRO A 179 -23.17 1.85 -0.35
C PRO A 179 -22.46 2.98 0.41
N ILE A 180 -22.86 3.27 1.65
CA ILE A 180 -22.22 4.30 2.48
C ILE A 180 -20.79 3.87 2.86
N LEU A 181 -20.60 2.63 3.30
CA LEU A 181 -19.26 2.12 3.64
C LEU A 181 -18.37 2.02 2.40
N ALA A 182 -18.93 1.62 1.26
CA ALA A 182 -18.22 1.58 0.00
C ALA A 182 -17.78 2.98 -0.46
N MET A 183 -18.65 4.00 -0.36
CA MET A 183 -18.27 5.39 -0.64
C MET A 183 -17.17 5.88 0.30
N THR A 184 -17.29 5.59 1.61
CA THR A 184 -16.24 5.93 2.59
C THR A 184 -14.91 5.28 2.19
N ALA A 185 -14.90 3.98 1.87
CA ALA A 185 -13.71 3.26 1.42
C ALA A 185 -13.09 3.92 0.18
N LEU A 186 -13.91 4.26 -0.82
CA LEU A 186 -13.45 4.92 -2.05
C LEU A 186 -12.85 6.31 -1.80
N LEU A 187 -13.40 7.08 -0.87
CA LEU A 187 -12.93 8.43 -0.54
C LEU A 187 -11.62 8.41 0.25
N ILE A 188 -11.38 7.39 1.08
CA ILE A 188 -10.14 7.28 1.86
C ILE A 188 -8.99 6.65 1.07
N LEU A 189 -9.26 5.87 0.02
CA LEU A 189 -8.21 5.22 -0.80
C LEU A 189 -7.12 6.20 -1.28
N PRO A 190 -7.44 7.38 -1.84
CA PRO A 190 -6.40 8.34 -2.24
C PRO A 190 -5.58 8.87 -1.06
N ALA A 191 -6.16 8.95 0.15
CA ALA A 191 -5.46 9.34 1.36
C ALA A 191 -4.46 8.27 1.81
N ILE A 192 -4.87 7.00 1.82
CA ILE A 192 -3.99 5.85 2.12
C ILE A 192 -2.83 5.79 1.12
N MET A 193 -3.10 6.05 -0.17
CA MET A 193 -2.06 6.07 -1.22
C MET A 193 -1.20 7.34 -1.20
N GLY A 194 -1.53 8.36 -0.40
CA GLY A 194 -0.86 9.65 -0.39
C GLY A 194 -0.89 10.37 -1.73
N LYS A 195 -1.98 10.24 -2.50
CA LYS A 195 -2.17 10.88 -3.80
C LYS A 195 -3.12 12.07 -3.68
N HIS A 196 -3.08 12.94 -4.68
CA HIS A 196 -4.02 14.06 -4.77
C HIS A 196 -5.47 13.61 -4.54
N PRO A 197 -6.25 14.34 -3.72
CA PRO A 197 -5.95 15.63 -3.10
C PRO A 197 -5.18 15.57 -1.74
N PHE A 198 -4.83 14.39 -1.24
CA PHE A 198 -4.31 14.19 0.12
C PHE A 198 -2.77 14.10 0.22
N GLU A 199 -2.04 14.67 -0.74
CA GLU A 199 -0.57 14.65 -0.78
C GLU A 199 0.05 15.73 0.13
N ILE A 200 -0.19 15.63 1.45
CA ILE A 200 0.24 16.66 2.43
C ILE A 200 1.69 16.50 2.91
N TYR A 201 2.22 15.27 2.85
CA TYR A 201 3.52 14.94 3.46
C TYR A 201 4.69 14.98 2.48
N VAL A 202 4.48 14.78 1.17
CA VAL A 202 5.51 15.06 0.16
C VAL A 202 5.50 16.55 -0.19
N ALA A 203 4.29 17.11 -0.35
CA ALA A 203 3.95 18.51 -0.62
C ALA A 203 5.12 19.34 -1.20
N PRO A 204 5.55 19.08 -2.46
CA PRO A 204 6.75 19.68 -3.04
C PRO A 204 6.77 21.21 -3.06
N SER A 205 5.59 21.83 -3.04
CA SER A 205 5.42 23.29 -2.99
C SER A 205 5.57 23.89 -1.59
N GLU A 206 5.50 23.09 -0.53
CA GLU A 206 5.54 23.54 0.86
C GLU A 206 6.81 23.08 1.59
N ILE A 207 7.21 21.84 1.35
CA ILE A 207 8.40 21.19 1.93
C ILE A 207 9.15 20.50 0.80
N ALA A 208 10.48 20.47 0.87
CA ALA A 208 11.34 20.05 -0.23
C ALA A 208 11.30 18.52 -0.52
N THR A 209 10.14 17.93 -0.81
CA THR A 209 9.92 16.46 -0.98
C THR A 209 9.79 15.68 0.34
N GLY A 210 9.73 16.39 1.48
CA GLY A 210 9.37 15.86 2.79
C GLY A 210 10.17 14.60 3.20
N PRO A 211 9.53 13.43 3.40
CA PRO A 211 10.20 12.21 3.81
C PRO A 211 11.29 11.71 2.85
N MET A 212 11.19 12.02 1.55
CA MET A 212 12.08 11.45 0.53
C MET A 212 13.36 12.29 0.30
N VAL A 213 13.64 13.30 1.13
CA VAL A 213 14.79 14.20 0.95
C VAL A 213 16.13 13.45 1.09
N GLU A 214 16.22 12.54 2.06
CA GLU A 214 17.46 11.87 2.49
C GLU A 214 17.34 10.34 2.38
N MET A 215 16.42 9.84 1.57
CA MET A 215 16.11 8.41 1.38
C MET A 215 16.61 7.91 0.02
#